data_AF-A0A5C6XS65-F1
#
_entry.id   AF-A0A5C6XS65-F1
#
_cell.length_a   1.000
_cell.length_b   1.000
_cell.length_c   1.000
_cell.angle_alpha   90.00
_cell.angle_beta   90.00
_cell.angle_gamma   90.00
#
_symmetry.space_group_name_H-M   'P 1'
#
loop_
_entity.id
_entity.type
_entity.pdbx_description
1 polymer ?
#
loop_
_entity_poly.entity_id
_entity_poly.type
_entity_poly.pdbx_seq_one_letter_code
_entity_poly.pdbx_strand_id
1 'polypeptide(L)'
;MKKNITFKDILIPENFLELQNQYKSTDNKNLGNRDFFQEAQIEDFSVSYFNFNFENVTSKEVEVFFYKDYLKPQLIEIHEVFMQSFQNEMDRLNLNKGDVDLFCSQKINDLLSFEKILLNCSYLSNDIKNLIASNIIFCLDQIQEFNFNKEVLTGDKMSFNLIRQDVLVLFFLLREKKHIKWHSNSELKVLLENNFMSYDVKTEKHINFKVGKNNFSDFKSGSRTINQSVERLRNIFQEKNFFDIT
;
A
#
# COMPACT_ATOMS: atom_id res chain seq x y z
N MET A 1 -12.83 -20.67 13.82
CA MET A 1 -11.89 -19.89 12.98
C MET A 1 -12.30 -18.43 13.09
N LYS A 2 -11.40 -17.52 13.50
CA LYS A 2 -11.66 -16.07 13.40
C LYS A 2 -11.79 -15.74 11.91
N LYS A 3 -12.93 -15.20 11.49
CA LYS A 3 -13.13 -14.66 10.14
C LYS A 3 -12.25 -13.41 10.02
N ASN A 4 -11.41 -13.32 9.00
CA ASN A 4 -10.68 -12.09 8.71
C ASN A 4 -11.67 -11.04 8.19
N ILE A 5 -11.63 -9.85 8.77
CA ILE A 5 -12.49 -8.73 8.37
C ILE A 5 -12.03 -8.18 7.01
N THR A 6 -12.98 -7.85 6.14
CA THR A 6 -12.76 -7.23 4.84
C THR A 6 -13.29 -5.79 4.80
N PHE A 7 -12.90 -5.00 3.79
CA PHE A 7 -13.45 -3.64 3.63
C PHE A 7 -14.98 -3.64 3.55
N LYS A 8 -15.59 -4.65 2.93
CA LYS A 8 -17.06 -4.78 2.83
C LYS A 8 -17.72 -5.06 4.18
N ASP A 9 -17.04 -5.73 5.10
CA ASP A 9 -17.57 -5.97 6.44
C ASP A 9 -17.65 -4.67 7.27
N ILE A 10 -16.89 -3.62 6.87
CA ILE A 10 -16.79 -2.36 7.61
C ILE A 10 -17.52 -1.21 6.92
N LEU A 11 -17.44 -1.13 5.58
CA LEU A 11 -17.97 0.00 4.80
C LEU A 11 -19.44 -0.16 4.38
N ILE A 12 -20.00 -1.35 4.55
CA ILE A 12 -21.42 -1.58 4.33
C ILE A 12 -22.11 -1.49 5.71
N PRO A 13 -23.04 -0.54 5.92
CA PRO A 13 -23.64 -0.29 7.23
C PRO A 13 -24.24 -1.56 7.87
N GLU A 14 -24.92 -2.37 7.06
CA GLU A 14 -25.60 -3.59 7.51
C GLU A 14 -24.57 -4.64 7.97
N ASN A 15 -23.49 -4.80 7.22
CA ASN A 15 -22.42 -5.73 7.58
C ASN A 15 -21.66 -5.26 8.82
N PHE A 16 -21.46 -3.96 8.96
CA PHE A 16 -20.78 -3.40 10.13
C PHE A 16 -21.62 -3.53 11.40
N LEU A 17 -22.93 -3.32 11.29
CA LEU A 17 -23.87 -3.60 12.38
C LEU A 17 -23.87 -5.09 12.73
N GLU A 18 -23.86 -5.98 11.72
CA GLU A 18 -23.76 -7.42 11.94
C GLU A 18 -22.45 -7.77 12.67
N LEU A 19 -21.33 -7.18 12.28
CA LEU A 19 -20.04 -7.35 12.93
C LEU A 19 -20.06 -6.91 14.41
N GLN A 20 -20.67 -5.76 14.70
CA GLN A 20 -20.84 -5.28 16.08
C GLN A 20 -21.72 -6.22 16.91
N ASN A 21 -22.81 -6.70 16.33
CA ASN A 21 -23.73 -7.62 17.00
C ASN A 21 -23.12 -9.01 17.19
N GLN A 22 -22.33 -9.50 16.23
CA GLN A 22 -21.54 -10.72 16.38
C GLN A 22 -20.54 -10.57 17.54
N TYR A 23 -19.84 -9.44 17.64
CA TYR A 23 -18.96 -9.18 18.77
C TYR A 23 -19.73 -9.11 20.10
N LYS A 24 -20.85 -8.36 20.14
CA LYS A 24 -21.71 -8.24 21.33
C LYS A 24 -22.31 -9.56 21.79
N SER A 25 -22.52 -10.51 20.88
CA SER A 25 -23.00 -11.85 21.22
C SER A 25 -22.02 -12.66 22.07
N THR A 26 -20.75 -12.27 22.11
CA THR A 26 -19.73 -12.92 22.96
C THR A 26 -19.76 -12.49 24.41
N ASP A 27 -20.58 -11.48 24.74
CA ASP A 27 -20.76 -11.02 26.11
C ASP A 27 -21.50 -12.05 26.96
N ASN A 28 -20.86 -12.49 28.03
CA ASN A 28 -21.46 -13.39 29.01
C ASN A 28 -22.68 -12.78 29.70
N LYS A 29 -22.79 -11.44 29.74
CA LYS A 29 -23.96 -10.74 30.29
C LYS A 29 -25.19 -10.85 29.39
N ASN A 30 -25.02 -11.23 28.12
CA ASN A 30 -26.10 -11.41 27.13
C ASN A 30 -26.70 -12.82 27.11
N LEU A 31 -26.50 -13.64 28.13
CA LEU A 31 -27.14 -14.96 28.31
C LEU A 31 -28.65 -14.82 28.58
N GLY A 32 -29.43 -14.43 27.56
CA GLY A 32 -30.89 -14.51 27.55
C GLY A 32 -31.64 -13.26 27.06
N ASN A 33 -31.00 -12.08 27.06
CA ASN A 33 -31.59 -10.85 26.54
C ASN A 33 -30.90 -10.42 25.24
N ARG A 34 -31.70 -10.27 24.18
CA ARG A 34 -31.29 -9.82 22.84
C ARG A 34 -31.06 -8.31 22.83
N ASP A 35 -30.11 -7.81 23.61
CA ASP A 35 -29.71 -6.40 23.54
C ASP A 35 -28.80 -6.16 22.33
N PHE A 36 -29.27 -6.52 21.13
CA PHE A 36 -28.55 -6.23 19.89
C PHE A 36 -28.79 -4.80 19.47
N PHE A 37 -27.76 -4.18 18.92
CA PHE A 37 -27.89 -2.86 18.35
C PHE A 37 -28.80 -2.92 17.12
N GLN A 38 -29.69 -1.92 17.02
CA GLN A 38 -30.53 -1.71 15.82
C GLN A 38 -29.80 -0.86 14.77
N GLU A 39 -28.79 -0.10 15.20
CA GLU A 39 -27.98 0.78 14.37
C GLU A 39 -26.51 0.69 14.78
N ALA A 40 -25.60 1.00 13.87
CA ALA A 40 -24.17 0.93 14.14
C ALA A 40 -23.74 1.97 15.20
N GLN A 41 -23.02 1.50 16.21
CA GLN A 41 -22.54 2.34 17.31
C GLN A 41 -21.20 2.98 16.95
N ILE A 42 -21.14 4.32 17.04
CA ILE A 42 -19.90 5.09 16.77
C ILE A 42 -18.94 4.99 17.97
N GLU A 43 -19.49 4.98 19.18
CA GLU A 43 -18.72 4.91 20.42
C GLU A 43 -18.27 3.49 20.72
N ASP A 44 -17.17 3.38 21.48
CA ASP A 44 -16.65 2.09 21.89
C ASP A 44 -17.53 1.45 22.96
N PHE A 45 -17.70 0.14 22.85
CA PHE A 45 -18.48 -0.67 23.77
C PHE A 45 -17.68 -1.90 24.15
N SER A 46 -17.89 -2.37 25.38
CA SER A 46 -17.20 -3.53 25.92
C SER A 46 -18.10 -4.75 25.96
N VAL A 47 -17.46 -5.91 25.98
CA VAL A 47 -18.09 -7.19 26.32
C VAL A 47 -17.28 -7.85 27.42
N SER A 48 -17.97 -8.56 28.31
CA SER A 48 -17.34 -9.32 29.39
C SER A 48 -17.31 -10.80 29.03
N TYR A 49 -16.17 -11.46 29.16
CA TYR A 49 -16.12 -12.93 29.12
C TYR A 49 -15.20 -13.52 30.20
N PHE A 50 -15.45 -14.78 30.56
CA PHE A 50 -14.61 -15.50 31.51
C PHE A 50 -13.37 -16.03 30.81
N ASN A 51 -12.21 -15.51 31.18
CA ASN A 51 -10.93 -16.09 30.79
C ASN A 51 -10.56 -17.18 31.81
N PHE A 52 -10.49 -18.42 31.34
CA PHE A 52 -10.09 -19.56 32.16
C PHE A 52 -8.58 -19.75 32.09
N ASN A 53 -7.90 -19.55 33.22
CA ASN A 53 -6.52 -19.96 33.35
C ASN A 53 -6.47 -21.44 33.75
N PHE A 54 -6.06 -22.30 32.81
CA PHE A 54 -5.94 -23.75 33.01
C PHE A 54 -4.85 -24.15 34.00
N GLU A 55 -3.84 -23.29 34.24
CA GLU A 55 -2.74 -23.59 35.17
C GLU A 55 -3.17 -23.49 36.63
N ASN A 56 -4.08 -22.56 36.94
CA ASN A 56 -4.51 -22.28 38.31
C ASN A 56 -5.99 -22.58 38.58
N VAL A 57 -6.73 -23.14 37.60
CA VAL A 57 -8.18 -23.42 37.66
C VAL A 57 -8.96 -22.21 38.21
N THR A 58 -8.68 -21.04 37.65
CA THR A 58 -9.36 -19.80 38.03
C THR A 58 -9.99 -19.16 36.80
N SER A 59 -11.24 -18.72 36.94
CA SER A 59 -11.93 -17.92 35.94
C SER A 59 -11.90 -16.45 36.39
N LYS A 60 -11.34 -15.58 35.56
CA LYS A 60 -11.42 -14.13 35.77
C LYS A 60 -12.30 -13.53 34.68
N GLU A 61 -13.25 -12.69 35.08
CA GLU A 61 -13.98 -11.87 34.12
C GLU A 61 -13.01 -10.85 33.52
N VAL A 62 -12.95 -10.82 32.19
CA VAL A 62 -12.14 -9.88 31.42
C VAL A 62 -13.09 -9.05 30.57
N GLU A 63 -12.87 -7.74 30.61
CA GLU A 63 -13.58 -6.78 29.79
C GLU A 63 -12.70 -6.40 28.59
N VAL A 64 -13.28 -6.47 27.38
CA VAL A 64 -12.60 -6.13 26.12
C VAL A 64 -13.47 -5.23 25.25
N PHE A 65 -12.85 -4.30 24.55
CA PHE A 65 -13.52 -3.24 23.81
C PHE A 65 -13.56 -3.50 22.29
N PHE A 66 -14.69 -3.21 21.64
CA PHE A 66 -14.88 -3.48 20.22
C PHE A 66 -13.89 -2.71 19.34
N TYR A 67 -13.80 -1.38 19.46
CA TYR A 67 -12.91 -0.61 18.61
C TYR A 67 -11.46 -0.80 19.01
N LYS A 68 -11.15 -0.66 20.30
CA LYS A 68 -9.77 -0.70 20.80
C LYS A 68 -9.13 -2.08 20.66
N ASP A 69 -9.80 -3.14 21.12
CA ASP A 69 -9.16 -4.46 21.28
C ASP A 69 -9.50 -5.43 20.14
N TYR A 70 -10.56 -5.16 19.37
CA TYR A 70 -10.99 -6.04 18.27
C TYR A 70 -10.81 -5.40 16.88
N LEU A 71 -11.42 -4.24 16.59
CA LEU A 71 -11.46 -3.68 15.25
C LEU A 71 -10.12 -3.07 14.82
N LYS A 72 -9.51 -2.22 15.67
CA LYS A 72 -8.25 -1.53 15.34
C LYS A 72 -7.11 -2.50 15.00
N PRO A 73 -6.86 -3.58 15.78
CA PRO A 73 -5.84 -4.56 15.41
C PRO A 73 -6.08 -5.19 14.04
N GLN A 74 -7.34 -5.50 13.70
CA GLN A 74 -7.67 -6.11 12.40
C GLN A 74 -7.57 -5.11 11.24
N LEU A 75 -7.85 -3.83 11.49
CA LEU A 75 -7.68 -2.76 10.51
C LEU A 75 -6.22 -2.48 10.15
N ILE A 76 -5.27 -2.84 11.01
CA ILE A 76 -3.84 -2.72 10.68
C ILE A 76 -3.46 -3.70 9.57
N GLU A 77 -4.07 -4.89 9.55
CA GLU A 77 -3.73 -5.99 8.64
C GLU A 77 -4.73 -6.17 7.47
N ILE A 78 -5.77 -5.33 7.39
CA ILE A 78 -6.85 -5.49 6.40
C ILE A 78 -6.34 -5.40 4.96
N HIS A 79 -5.31 -4.57 4.71
CA HIS A 79 -4.65 -4.50 3.42
C HIS A 79 -3.95 -5.80 3.05
N GLU A 80 -3.33 -6.51 4.02
CA GLU A 80 -2.65 -7.78 3.77
C GLU A 80 -3.65 -8.85 3.33
N VAL A 81 -4.80 -8.92 4.01
CA VAL A 81 -5.89 -9.83 3.66
C VAL A 81 -6.40 -9.55 2.25
N PHE A 82 -6.62 -8.27 1.93
CA PHE A 82 -7.04 -7.85 0.59
C PHE A 82 -6.00 -8.23 -0.47
N MET A 83 -4.73 -7.91 -0.24
CA MET A 83 -3.64 -8.17 -1.20
C MET A 83 -3.37 -9.66 -1.37
N GLN A 84 -3.52 -10.46 -0.32
CA GLN A 84 -3.43 -11.91 -0.42
C GLN A 84 -4.56 -12.48 -1.30
N SER A 85 -5.79 -12.00 -1.11
CA SER A 85 -6.92 -12.40 -1.98
C SER A 85 -6.70 -11.94 -3.42
N PHE A 86 -6.16 -10.74 -3.63
CA PHE A 86 -5.80 -10.22 -4.95
C PHE A 86 -4.76 -11.13 -5.62
N GLN A 87 -3.65 -11.43 -4.94
CA GLN A 87 -2.58 -12.25 -5.48
C GLN A 87 -3.05 -13.67 -5.83
N ASN A 88 -3.84 -14.30 -4.97
CA ASN A 88 -4.38 -15.64 -5.23
C ASN A 88 -5.23 -15.68 -6.51
N GLU A 89 -6.05 -14.65 -6.76
CA GLU A 89 -6.90 -14.59 -7.94
C GLU A 89 -6.09 -14.23 -9.19
N MET A 90 -5.07 -13.36 -9.03
CA MET A 90 -4.10 -13.06 -10.08
C MET A 90 -3.36 -14.30 -10.56
N ASP A 91 -2.89 -15.14 -9.64
CA ASP A 91 -2.19 -16.38 -9.98
C ASP A 91 -3.11 -17.33 -10.75
N ARG A 92 -4.38 -17.43 -10.35
CA ARG A 92 -5.40 -18.21 -11.09
C ARG A 92 -5.66 -17.66 -12.50
N LEU A 93 -5.79 -16.34 -12.64
CA LEU A 93 -6.02 -15.71 -13.95
C LEU A 93 -4.82 -15.89 -14.87
N ASN A 94 -3.59 -15.76 -14.36
CA ASN A 94 -2.37 -16.00 -15.14
C ASN A 94 -2.28 -17.47 -15.63
N LEU A 95 -2.65 -18.44 -14.80
CA LEU A 95 -2.70 -19.86 -15.19
C LEU A 95 -3.75 -20.14 -16.28
N ASN A 96 -4.90 -19.47 -16.20
CA ASN A 96 -6.03 -19.70 -17.09
C ASN A 96 -6.06 -18.77 -18.31
N LYS A 97 -5.03 -17.93 -18.52
CA LYS A 97 -5.00 -16.86 -19.54
C LYS A 97 -6.23 -15.95 -19.50
N GLY A 98 -6.70 -15.66 -18.28
CA GLY A 98 -7.79 -14.73 -18.05
C GLY A 98 -7.39 -13.27 -18.32
N ASP A 99 -8.39 -12.40 -18.38
CA ASP A 99 -8.18 -10.96 -18.59
C ASP A 99 -7.72 -10.27 -17.30
N VAL A 100 -6.40 -10.21 -17.14
CA VAL A 100 -5.75 -9.61 -15.98
C VAL A 100 -5.97 -8.10 -15.91
N ASP A 101 -5.98 -7.41 -17.04
CA ASP A 101 -6.09 -5.95 -17.06
C ASP A 101 -7.51 -5.51 -16.66
N LEU A 102 -8.51 -6.26 -17.12
CA LEU A 102 -9.88 -6.11 -16.67
C LEU A 102 -10.01 -6.37 -15.17
N PHE A 103 -9.39 -7.42 -14.64
CA PHE A 103 -9.42 -7.73 -13.21
C PHE A 103 -8.76 -6.64 -12.36
N CYS A 104 -7.57 -6.17 -12.74
CA CYS A 104 -6.89 -5.05 -12.07
C CYS A 104 -7.78 -3.80 -12.08
N SER A 105 -8.37 -3.46 -13.22
CA SER A 105 -9.27 -2.31 -13.37
C SER A 105 -10.51 -2.43 -12.47
N GLN A 106 -11.10 -3.63 -12.39
CA GLN A 106 -12.21 -3.90 -11.47
C GLN A 106 -11.81 -3.69 -10.02
N LYS A 107 -10.63 -4.17 -9.61
CA LYS A 107 -10.16 -4.02 -8.22
C LYS A 107 -9.82 -2.59 -7.85
N ILE A 108 -9.26 -1.81 -8.78
CA ILE A 108 -9.08 -0.37 -8.60
C ILE A 108 -10.44 0.32 -8.44
N ASN A 109 -11.43 -0.01 -9.28
CA ASN A 109 -12.78 0.55 -9.16
C ASN A 109 -13.47 0.17 -7.84
N ASP A 110 -13.30 -1.07 -7.37
CA ASP A 110 -13.78 -1.50 -6.06
C ASP A 110 -13.20 -0.60 -4.95
N LEU A 111 -11.87 -0.39 -4.93
CA LEU A 111 -11.19 0.45 -3.93
C LEU A 111 -11.61 1.92 -3.99
N LEU A 112 -11.76 2.49 -5.19
CA LEU A 112 -12.28 3.86 -5.37
C LEU A 112 -13.74 3.99 -4.93
N SER A 113 -14.55 2.92 -5.09
CA SER A 113 -15.92 2.91 -4.57
C SER A 113 -15.93 2.90 -3.04
N PHE A 114 -15.02 2.15 -2.42
CA PHE A 114 -14.85 2.12 -0.96
C PHE A 114 -14.43 3.48 -0.40
N GLU A 115 -13.52 4.19 -1.06
CA GLU A 115 -13.13 5.55 -0.67
C GLU A 115 -14.33 6.52 -0.69
N LYS A 116 -15.16 6.45 -1.73
CA LYS A 116 -16.38 7.28 -1.82
C LYS A 116 -17.39 6.95 -0.72
N ILE A 117 -17.57 5.68 -0.38
CA ILE A 117 -18.43 5.27 0.73
C ILE A 117 -17.87 5.78 2.05
N LEU A 118 -16.57 5.66 2.25
CA LEU A 118 -15.87 6.08 3.45
C LEU A 118 -16.02 7.59 3.74
N LEU A 119 -15.94 8.42 2.70
CA LEU A 119 -16.14 9.87 2.80
C LEU A 119 -17.55 10.24 3.31
N ASN A 120 -18.57 9.48 2.90
CA ASN A 120 -19.97 9.76 3.21
C ASN A 120 -20.51 8.97 4.42
N CYS A 121 -19.71 8.08 5.00
CA CYS A 121 -20.12 7.23 6.11
C CYS A 121 -20.37 8.05 7.39
N SER A 122 -21.53 7.87 8.02
CA SER A 122 -21.89 8.55 9.29
C SER A 122 -21.60 7.73 10.54
N TYR A 123 -21.47 6.41 10.41
CA TYR A 123 -21.42 5.46 11.53
C TYR A 123 -19.98 5.08 11.96
N LEU A 124 -18.97 5.62 11.28
CA LEU A 124 -17.56 5.44 11.64
C LEU A 124 -16.98 6.74 12.18
N SER A 125 -16.17 6.64 13.24
CA SER A 125 -15.38 7.77 13.75
C SER A 125 -14.27 8.17 12.77
N ASN A 126 -13.84 9.44 12.83
CA ASN A 126 -12.80 9.96 11.94
C ASN A 126 -11.47 9.18 12.05
N ASP A 127 -11.11 8.72 13.26
CA ASP A 127 -9.89 7.93 13.46
C ASP A 127 -9.93 6.60 12.69
N ILE A 128 -11.07 5.91 12.75
CA ILE A 128 -11.27 4.66 12.01
C ILE A 128 -11.30 4.93 10.51
N LYS A 129 -11.93 6.04 10.08
CA LYS A 129 -11.92 6.43 8.67
C LYS A 129 -10.52 6.67 8.14
N ASN A 130 -9.68 7.40 8.88
CA ASN A 130 -8.30 7.68 8.48
C ASN A 130 -7.47 6.39 8.34
N LEU A 131 -7.69 5.41 9.22
CA LEU A 131 -7.01 4.12 9.16
C LEU A 131 -7.45 3.31 7.93
N ILE A 132 -8.75 3.26 7.63
CA ILE A 132 -9.27 2.58 6.44
C ILE A 132 -8.77 3.27 5.16
N ALA A 133 -8.80 4.61 5.11
CA ALA A 133 -8.31 5.38 3.97
C ALA A 133 -6.85 5.08 3.67
N SER A 134 -6.00 5.03 4.71
CA SER A 134 -4.59 4.67 4.58
C SER A 134 -4.39 3.27 3.98
N ASN A 135 -5.21 2.30 4.41
CA ASN A 135 -5.18 0.94 3.86
C ASN A 135 -5.66 0.88 2.40
N ILE A 136 -6.70 1.63 2.03
CA ILE A 136 -7.19 1.71 0.64
C ILE A 136 -6.11 2.27 -0.28
N ILE A 137 -5.46 3.37 0.12
CA ILE A 137 -4.36 3.99 -0.64
C ILE A 137 -3.22 2.99 -0.81
N PHE A 138 -2.84 2.28 0.26
CA PHE A 138 -1.80 1.26 0.18
C PHE A 138 -2.14 0.16 -0.84
N CYS A 139 -3.38 -0.35 -0.83
CA CYS A 139 -3.81 -1.35 -1.81
C CYS A 139 -3.79 -0.79 -3.25
N LEU A 140 -4.24 0.45 -3.45
CA LEU A 140 -4.21 1.10 -4.77
C LEU A 140 -2.78 1.21 -5.30
N ASP A 141 -1.84 1.69 -4.47
CA ASP A 141 -0.43 1.81 -4.84
C ASP A 141 0.17 0.46 -5.24
N GLN A 142 -0.15 -0.61 -4.50
CA GLN A 142 0.34 -1.96 -4.80
C GLN A 142 -0.23 -2.52 -6.11
N ILE A 143 -1.52 -2.33 -6.40
CA ILE A 143 -2.11 -2.78 -7.67
C ILE A 143 -1.54 -1.97 -8.85
N GLN A 144 -1.33 -0.66 -8.68
CA GLN A 144 -0.73 0.18 -9.72
C GLN A 144 0.72 -0.23 -10.01
N GLU A 145 1.51 -0.49 -8.96
CA GLU A 145 2.87 -1.02 -9.11
C GLU A 145 2.87 -2.35 -9.89
N PHE A 146 1.90 -3.24 -9.61
CA PHE A 146 1.73 -4.48 -10.35
C PHE A 146 1.40 -4.25 -11.83
N ASN A 147 0.42 -3.40 -12.13
CA ASN A 147 -0.05 -3.17 -13.50
C ASN A 147 1.05 -2.53 -14.36
N PHE A 148 1.77 -1.57 -13.78
CA PHE A 148 2.87 -0.89 -14.46
C PHE A 148 4.08 -1.82 -14.71
N ASN A 149 4.34 -2.80 -13.83
CA ASN A 149 5.38 -3.81 -14.06
C ASN A 149 5.12 -4.69 -15.30
N LYS A 150 3.86 -4.88 -15.71
CA LYS A 150 3.51 -5.64 -16.92
C LYS A 150 3.75 -4.85 -18.21
N GLU A 151 3.41 -3.57 -18.22
CA GLU A 151 3.48 -2.73 -19.43
C GLU A 151 4.92 -2.33 -19.81
N VAL A 152 5.86 -2.40 -18.86
CA VAL A 152 7.19 -1.79 -19.00
C VAL A 152 8.29 -2.80 -19.40
N LEU A 153 7.93 -4.03 -19.77
CA LEU A 153 8.87 -5.00 -20.32
C LEU A 153 8.93 -4.90 -21.84
N THR A 154 9.75 -3.99 -22.35
CA THR A 154 10.10 -3.96 -23.77
C THR A 154 11.62 -3.88 -23.95
N GLY A 155 12.28 -5.05 -23.95
CA GLY A 155 13.65 -5.23 -24.46
C GLY A 155 14.78 -5.28 -23.43
N ASP A 156 16.01 -5.29 -23.95
CA ASP A 156 17.22 -5.19 -23.15
C ASP A 156 17.27 -3.83 -22.42
N LYS A 157 17.70 -3.83 -21.15
CA LYS A 157 17.83 -2.60 -20.38
C LYS A 157 18.87 -1.67 -21.01
N MET A 158 18.56 -0.37 -21.02
CA MET A 158 19.51 0.65 -21.42
C MET A 158 20.59 0.81 -20.33
N SER A 159 21.85 0.58 -20.72
CA SER A 159 23.01 0.70 -19.84
C SER A 159 23.55 2.12 -19.82
N PHE A 160 23.47 2.79 -18.66
CA PHE A 160 24.15 4.06 -18.44
C PHE A 160 25.57 3.85 -17.95
N ASN A 161 26.51 4.60 -18.51
CA ASN A 161 27.85 4.79 -17.96
C ASN A 161 27.85 5.82 -16.80
N LEU A 162 26.80 5.77 -15.97
CA LEU A 162 26.58 6.67 -14.85
C LEU A 162 26.34 5.84 -13.60
N ILE A 163 26.85 6.31 -12.46
CA ILE A 163 26.55 5.65 -11.19
C ILE A 163 25.07 5.82 -10.84
N ARG A 164 24.54 4.90 -10.04
CA ARG A 164 23.12 4.86 -9.65
C ARG A 164 22.57 6.23 -9.20
N GLN A 165 23.32 6.95 -8.37
CA GLN A 165 22.89 8.24 -7.84
C GLN A 165 22.74 9.30 -8.94
N ASP A 166 23.62 9.30 -9.94
CA ASP A 166 23.60 10.26 -11.04
C ASP A 166 22.37 10.05 -11.92
N VAL A 167 22.03 8.78 -12.21
CA VAL A 167 20.79 8.44 -12.92
C VAL A 167 19.55 8.90 -12.14
N LEU A 168 19.50 8.65 -10.82
CA LEU A 168 18.38 9.13 -9.98
C LEU A 168 18.23 10.66 -10.04
N VAL A 169 19.35 11.38 -9.93
CA VAL A 169 19.36 12.86 -10.00
C VAL A 169 18.96 13.35 -11.38
N LEU A 170 19.43 12.72 -12.45
CA LEU A 170 19.05 13.07 -13.82
C LEU A 170 17.54 12.98 -14.02
N PHE A 171 16.93 11.85 -13.68
CA PHE A 171 15.49 11.65 -13.85
C PHE A 171 14.66 12.53 -12.92
N PHE A 172 15.14 12.78 -11.70
CA PHE A 172 14.53 13.76 -10.81
C PHE A 172 14.54 15.16 -11.45
N LEU A 173 15.68 15.61 -11.99
CA LEU A 173 15.80 16.93 -12.64
C LEU A 173 14.92 17.04 -13.89
N LEU A 174 14.90 16.01 -14.75
CA LEU A 174 14.04 15.97 -15.93
C LEU A 174 12.56 16.13 -15.54
N ARG A 175 12.14 15.49 -14.45
CA ARG A 175 10.77 15.60 -13.91
C ARG A 175 10.50 17.00 -13.37
N GLU A 176 11.33 17.53 -12.46
CA GLU A 176 11.13 18.84 -11.85
C GLU A 176 11.14 19.98 -12.88
N LYS A 177 11.89 19.81 -13.97
CA LYS A 177 11.94 20.75 -15.11
C LYS A 177 10.90 20.48 -16.20
N LYS A 178 9.99 19.52 -15.97
CA LYS A 178 8.87 19.18 -16.88
C LYS A 178 9.32 18.72 -18.28
N HIS A 179 10.52 18.15 -18.39
CA HIS A 179 10.98 17.49 -19.62
C HIS A 179 10.41 16.07 -19.77
N ILE A 180 10.01 15.43 -18.66
CA ILE A 180 9.29 14.16 -18.65
C ILE A 180 8.04 14.28 -17.77
N LYS A 181 6.96 13.57 -18.14
CA LYS A 181 5.70 13.52 -17.39
C LYS A 181 5.59 12.17 -16.68
N TRP A 182 5.57 12.19 -15.35
CA TRP A 182 5.37 11.02 -14.49
C TRP A 182 4.57 11.40 -13.26
N HIS A 183 3.66 10.53 -12.82
CA HIS A 183 2.63 10.87 -11.84
C HIS A 183 3.06 10.60 -10.40
N SER A 184 3.96 9.64 -10.14
CA SER A 184 4.46 9.36 -8.78
C SER A 184 5.95 8.97 -8.68
N ASN A 185 6.50 9.02 -7.46
CA ASN A 185 7.84 8.50 -7.15
C ASN A 185 7.92 6.98 -7.38
N SER A 186 6.83 6.26 -7.13
CA SER A 186 6.72 4.81 -7.29
C SER A 186 6.79 4.42 -8.76
N GLU A 187 6.06 5.11 -9.64
CA GLU A 187 6.14 4.90 -11.09
C GLU A 187 7.55 5.16 -11.62
N LEU A 188 8.18 6.27 -11.21
CA LEU A 188 9.53 6.59 -11.64
C LEU A 188 10.54 5.54 -11.16
N LYS A 189 10.38 5.02 -9.93
CA LYS A 189 11.17 3.90 -9.44
C LYS A 189 11.03 2.69 -10.34
N VAL A 190 9.81 2.26 -10.63
CA VAL A 190 9.56 1.06 -11.44
C VAL A 190 10.13 1.22 -12.85
N LEU A 191 9.96 2.40 -13.46
CA LEU A 191 10.55 2.70 -14.77
C LEU A 191 12.08 2.54 -14.73
N LEU A 192 12.72 3.09 -13.71
CA LEU A 192 14.18 3.03 -13.57
C LEU A 192 14.67 1.59 -13.35
N GLU A 193 14.02 0.84 -12.47
CA GLU A 193 14.38 -0.54 -12.13
C GLU A 193 14.18 -1.48 -13.32
N ASN A 194 13.13 -1.27 -14.12
CA ASN A 194 12.78 -2.17 -15.21
C ASN A 194 13.52 -1.88 -16.51
N ASN A 195 13.85 -0.61 -16.81
CA ASN A 195 14.41 -0.26 -18.13
C ASN A 195 15.89 0.10 -18.13
N PHE A 196 16.51 0.36 -16.97
CA PHE A 196 17.86 0.93 -16.94
C PHE A 196 18.82 0.11 -16.08
N MET A 197 20.11 0.20 -16.45
CA MET A 197 21.23 -0.29 -15.66
C MET A 197 22.18 0.86 -15.35
N SER A 198 22.80 0.83 -14.18
CA SER A 198 23.82 1.81 -13.78
C SER A 198 25.21 1.20 -13.77
N TYR A 199 26.23 2.03 -13.92
CA TYR A 199 27.61 1.61 -13.83
C TYR A 199 28.06 1.51 -12.36
N ASP A 200 28.62 0.36 -11.98
CA ASP A 200 29.30 0.20 -10.70
C ASP A 200 30.81 0.39 -10.90
N VAL A 201 31.32 1.49 -10.37
CA VAL A 201 32.74 1.88 -10.46
C VAL A 201 33.66 0.84 -9.80
N LYS A 202 33.18 0.09 -8.80
CA LYS A 202 34.02 -0.90 -8.10
C LYS A 202 34.20 -2.17 -8.90
N THR A 203 33.16 -2.59 -9.61
CA THR A 203 33.15 -3.86 -10.36
C THR A 203 33.34 -3.66 -11.86
N GLU A 204 33.36 -2.40 -12.33
CA GLU A 204 33.47 -1.99 -13.73
C GLU A 204 32.42 -2.65 -14.63
N LYS A 205 31.22 -2.86 -14.07
CA LYS A 205 30.11 -3.54 -14.74
C LYS A 205 28.83 -2.74 -14.64
N HIS A 206 27.97 -2.91 -15.64
CA HIS A 206 26.59 -2.48 -15.55
C HIS A 206 25.84 -3.41 -14.60
N ILE A 207 25.17 -2.82 -13.62
CA ILE A 207 24.36 -3.53 -12.63
C ILE A 207 22.90 -3.08 -12.72
N ASN A 208 22.00 -4.00 -12.36
CA ASN A 208 20.59 -3.70 -12.28
C ASN A 208 20.32 -2.55 -11.31
N PHE A 209 19.47 -1.63 -11.76
CA PHE A 209 19.04 -0.51 -10.95
C PHE A 209 18.16 -0.99 -9.80
N LYS A 210 18.45 -0.53 -8.58
CA LYS A 210 17.61 -0.74 -7.39
C LYS A 210 17.47 0.56 -6.62
N VAL A 211 16.27 1.08 -6.50
CA VAL A 211 15.93 2.33 -5.81
C VAL A 211 15.51 2.01 -4.37
N GLY A 212 16.13 2.70 -3.40
CA GLY A 212 15.74 2.58 -2.00
C GLY A 212 14.38 3.22 -1.71
N LYS A 213 13.66 2.72 -0.69
CA LYS A 213 12.30 3.14 -0.33
C LYS A 213 12.13 4.66 -0.16
N ASN A 214 13.17 5.39 0.27
CA ASN A 214 13.11 6.82 0.58
C ASN A 214 13.98 7.71 -0.34
N ASN A 215 14.51 7.17 -1.45
CA ASN A 215 15.52 7.93 -2.19
C ASN A 215 14.98 9.27 -2.67
N PHE A 216 13.82 9.34 -3.33
CA PHE A 216 13.31 10.58 -3.93
C PHE A 216 12.82 11.65 -2.93
N SER A 217 12.43 11.27 -1.71
CA SER A 217 12.02 12.25 -0.67
C SER A 217 13.20 13.12 -0.22
N ASP A 218 14.40 12.56 -0.22
CA ASP A 218 15.62 13.21 0.23
C ASP A 218 16.19 14.20 -0.81
N PHE A 219 15.62 14.26 -2.02
CA PHE A 219 16.13 15.11 -3.10
C PHE A 219 15.81 16.59 -2.86
N LYS A 220 14.73 16.87 -2.12
CA LYS A 220 14.33 18.24 -1.78
C LYS A 220 15.22 18.88 -0.71
N SER A 221 15.93 18.08 0.10
CA SER A 221 16.79 18.58 1.19
C SER A 221 18.23 18.89 0.75
N GLY A 222 18.62 18.59 -0.50
CA GLY A 222 19.88 19.04 -1.09
C GLY A 222 21.13 18.47 -0.42
N SER A 223 21.15 17.16 -0.15
CA SER A 223 22.29 16.50 0.49
C SER A 223 23.59 16.65 -0.31
N ARG A 224 24.74 16.54 0.37
CA ARG A 224 26.09 16.60 -0.24
C ARG A 224 26.22 15.64 -1.44
N THR A 225 25.65 14.44 -1.32
CA THR A 225 25.69 13.40 -2.35
C THR A 225 24.91 13.82 -3.61
N ILE A 226 23.78 14.53 -3.44
CA ILE A 226 22.99 15.06 -4.55
C ILE A 226 23.77 16.16 -5.27
N ASN A 227 24.36 17.11 -4.53
CA ASN A 227 25.11 18.20 -5.13
C ASN A 227 26.31 17.71 -5.95
N GLN A 228 27.03 16.69 -5.45
CA GLN A 228 28.11 16.05 -6.21
C GLN A 228 27.62 15.39 -7.50
N SER A 229 26.43 14.80 -7.47
CA SER A 229 25.83 14.19 -8.65
C SER A 229 25.38 15.25 -9.67
N VAL A 230 24.84 16.38 -9.21
CA VAL A 230 24.52 17.53 -10.05
C VAL A 230 25.77 18.08 -10.74
N GLU A 231 26.90 18.20 -10.03
CA GLU A 231 28.17 18.63 -10.63
C GLU A 231 28.69 17.64 -11.68
N ARG A 232 28.69 16.34 -11.39
CA ARG A 232 29.08 15.32 -12.38
C ARG A 232 28.21 15.38 -13.63
N LEU A 233 26.89 15.49 -13.45
CA LEU A 233 25.96 15.64 -14.57
C LEU A 233 26.23 16.91 -15.38
N ARG A 234 26.46 18.05 -14.72
CA ARG A 234 26.83 19.30 -15.42
C ARG A 234 28.07 19.13 -16.26
N ASN A 235 29.10 18.47 -15.73
CA ASN A 235 30.35 18.26 -16.45
C ASN A 235 30.10 17.45 -17.73
N ILE A 236 29.29 16.37 -17.66
CA ILE A 236 28.91 15.56 -18.84
C ILE A 236 28.27 16.45 -19.92
N PHE A 237 27.28 17.26 -19.55
CA PHE A 237 26.59 18.15 -20.50
C PHE A 237 27.42 19.37 -20.95
N GLN A 238 28.59 19.59 -20.35
CA GLN A 238 29.53 20.67 -20.72
C GLN A 238 30.73 20.17 -21.52
N GLU A 239 30.86 18.86 -21.72
CA GLU A 239 31.88 18.31 -22.61
C GLU A 239 31.70 18.91 -24.01
N LYS A 240 32.79 19.42 -24.60
CA LYS A 240 32.76 20.18 -25.85
C LYS A 240 32.07 19.42 -26.99
N ASN A 241 32.20 18.10 -26.98
CA ASN A 241 31.66 17.18 -27.98
C ASN A 241 30.31 16.57 -27.58
N PHE A 242 29.73 16.92 -26.43
CA PHE A 242 28.46 16.31 -25.98
C PHE A 242 27.31 16.57 -26.96
N PHE A 243 27.26 17.77 -27.53
CA PHE A 243 26.25 18.17 -28.51
C PHE A 243 26.70 18.01 -29.97
N ASP A 244 27.89 17.44 -30.18
CA ASP A 244 28.38 17.15 -31.52
C ASP A 244 27.71 15.86 -32.01
N ILE A 245 26.91 15.98 -33.06
CA ILE A 245 26.31 14.83 -33.74
C ILE A 245 27.34 14.34 -34.76
N THR A 246 28.33 13.57 -34.30
CA THR A 246 29.29 12.84 -35.15
C THR A 246 28.92 11.38 -35.29
#